data_AF-A0A9X3N674-F1
#
_entry.id   AF-A0A9X3N674-F1
#
_cell.length_a   1.000
_cell.length_b   1.000
_cell.length_c   1.000
_cell.angle_alpha   90.00
_cell.angle_beta   90.00
_cell.angle_gamma   90.00
#
_symmetry.space_group_name_H-M   'P 1'
#
loop_
_entity.id
_entity.type
_entity.pdbx_description
1 polymer ?
#
loop_
_entity_poly.entity_id
_entity_poly.type
_entity_poly.pdbx_seq_one_letter_code
_entity_poly.pdbx_strand_id
1 'polypeptide(L)'
;MPELRVVRDPIYGYVRVPNNFVPVVDHPLVQRLRRVSQTSMTSSVCPSATGMRFEHALGTMHLAREAWAAIVENTDVKTMAELRKRMIAEVEEFRPNVTLSNDPDDFVQVVDDGLAAASLLHDLGHPPFSHVLEPFFATLVHGWLSEEQKEEWGRIWPGQFHEAAGTLLAATVLEHLNPHAAAVAEWILRVDPDEHHRAGAVLHSVLASEIDIDRIDYLMRDAQRAGTEFGAVDYVRLIQALEIRRYDMKFRVAPSARARSAVETLLVQRTQSYKWIIYHHRVVGTNEALARAVQLAWDLRSEASEVEVFADRHVVGELFETHVPTLNYIRPVLRDVRRRTAIATDHADTDRERDVLQRLSMQMQAGVDDSTIVEWLKGASATAALLRNQTTRLEPRVKDRLNELITFTDVALSRRQCMVSVWKTIEDFQVVANDLVNEHSVGRMLVEICNEELPDARRAGEQRVRGYRDRLDHALVGEGGDRMRGINVLAQIFLSERSWRHALDTQLQAEHGTVLGRRGFWATGYTGFRAIRTQGQLASLWHMTQREPAAMRETSPLVAALDAAEEARPRLYAYFLLVEGDDPPALMEEQLRRAFNETFARFLAVQWRAFIKGIAIADDD
;
A
#
# COMPACT_ATOMS: atom_id res chain seq x y z
N MET A 1 -39.12 21.38 10.47
CA MET A 1 -37.69 21.46 10.08
C MET A 1 -37.32 20.08 9.55
N PRO A 2 -36.70 19.96 8.37
CA PRO A 2 -36.43 18.63 7.82
C PRO A 2 -35.40 17.92 8.71
N GLU A 3 -35.71 16.71 9.18
CA GLU A 3 -35.01 16.00 10.27
C GLU A 3 -33.55 15.64 9.91
N LEU A 4 -32.61 16.44 10.41
CA LEU A 4 -31.18 16.19 10.30
C LEU A 4 -30.82 14.85 10.98
N ARG A 5 -30.23 13.91 10.24
CA ARG A 5 -29.81 12.62 10.79
C ARG A 5 -28.56 12.81 11.64
N VAL A 6 -28.62 12.42 12.91
CA VAL A 6 -27.50 12.51 13.84
C VAL A 6 -26.97 11.10 14.11
N VAL A 7 -25.68 10.89 13.88
CA VAL A 7 -24.99 9.62 14.10
C VAL A 7 -24.07 9.78 15.31
N ARG A 8 -24.15 8.85 16.27
CA ARG A 8 -23.20 8.80 17.39
C ARG A 8 -21.84 8.38 16.85
N ASP A 9 -20.81 9.16 17.16
CA ASP A 9 -19.43 8.86 16.78
C ASP A 9 -18.54 8.92 18.04
N PRO A 10 -17.61 7.97 18.26
CA PRO A 10 -16.83 7.90 19.47
C PRO A 10 -15.68 8.92 19.53
N ILE A 11 -15.33 9.57 18.42
CA ILE A 11 -14.29 10.60 18.33
C ILE A 11 -14.92 11.99 18.49
N TYR A 12 -15.94 12.29 17.70
CA TYR A 12 -16.56 13.63 17.65
C TYR A 12 -17.80 13.76 18.53
N GLY A 13 -18.22 12.69 19.20
CA GLY A 13 -19.45 12.61 19.95
C GLY A 13 -20.67 12.43 19.04
N TYR A 14 -20.87 13.33 18.08
CA TYR A 14 -21.97 13.25 17.11
C TYR A 14 -21.56 13.80 15.75
N VAL A 15 -21.78 13.00 14.71
CA VAL A 15 -21.69 13.42 13.32
C VAL A 15 -23.08 13.78 12.80
N ARG A 16 -23.18 14.96 12.19
CA ARG A 16 -24.43 15.51 11.63
C ARG A 16 -24.47 15.25 10.13
N VAL A 17 -25.43 14.46 9.67
CA VAL A 17 -25.65 14.16 8.25
C VAL A 17 -26.81 15.03 7.74
N PRO A 18 -26.56 15.97 6.83
CA PRO A 18 -27.60 16.76 6.19
C PRO A 18 -28.58 15.92 5.38
N ASN A 19 -29.80 16.41 5.19
CA ASN A 19 -30.84 15.65 4.49
C ASN A 19 -30.50 15.39 3.02
N ASN A 20 -29.84 16.34 2.36
CA ASN A 20 -29.33 16.15 1.00
C ASN A 20 -28.23 15.08 0.92
N PHE A 21 -27.55 14.77 2.03
CA PHE A 21 -26.53 13.72 2.09
C PHE A 21 -27.07 12.36 2.47
N VAL A 22 -28.29 12.25 3.01
CA VAL A 22 -28.86 10.95 3.40
C VAL A 22 -28.85 9.94 2.24
N PRO A 23 -29.27 10.30 1.00
CA PRO A 23 -29.20 9.38 -0.14
C PRO A 23 -27.76 8.97 -0.52
N VAL A 24 -26.79 9.87 -0.34
CA VAL A 24 -25.37 9.62 -0.61
C VAL A 24 -24.80 8.65 0.41
N VAL A 25 -25.05 8.90 1.70
CA VAL A 25 -24.60 8.05 2.80
C VAL A 25 -25.23 6.67 2.72
N ASP A 26 -26.53 6.59 2.44
CA ASP A 26 -27.27 5.32 2.34
C ASP A 26 -27.01 4.57 1.02
N HIS A 27 -26.24 5.16 0.09
CA HIS A 27 -25.93 4.52 -1.18
C HIS A 27 -25.17 3.19 -0.96
N PRO A 28 -25.53 2.09 -1.67
CA PRO A 28 -24.91 0.77 -1.45
C PRO A 28 -23.38 0.73 -1.56
N LEU A 29 -22.81 1.54 -2.46
CA LEU A 29 -21.34 1.65 -2.58
C LEU A 29 -20.68 2.28 -1.35
N VAL A 30 -21.34 3.25 -0.70
CA VAL A 30 -20.85 3.88 0.53
C VAL A 30 -21.08 2.93 1.71
N GLN A 31 -22.25 2.30 1.80
CA GLN A 31 -22.57 1.32 2.84
C GLN A 31 -21.63 0.10 2.84
N ARG A 32 -21.06 -0.26 1.68
CA ARG A 32 -20.03 -1.29 1.56
C ARG A 32 -18.81 -1.01 2.46
N LEU A 33 -18.44 0.25 2.68
CA LEU A 33 -17.31 0.62 3.54
C LEU A 33 -17.47 0.15 4.99
N ARG A 34 -18.66 -0.29 5.41
CA ARG A 34 -18.90 -0.92 6.72
C ARG A 34 -18.27 -2.31 6.84
N ARG A 35 -17.78 -2.87 5.74
CA ARG A 35 -17.20 -4.22 5.67
C ARG A 35 -15.76 -4.20 5.14
N VAL A 36 -15.19 -3.01 4.96
CA VAL A 36 -13.79 -2.82 4.57
C VAL A 36 -13.05 -2.24 5.76
N SER A 37 -12.06 -2.97 6.27
CA SER A 37 -11.26 -2.55 7.42
C SER A 37 -10.43 -1.30 7.12
N GLN A 38 -10.38 -0.37 8.08
CA GLN A 38 -9.53 0.82 8.03
C GLN A 38 -8.05 0.43 8.07
N THR A 39 -7.67 -0.38 9.06
CA THR A 39 -6.28 -0.71 9.38
C THR A 39 -5.92 -2.17 9.06
N SER A 40 -6.65 -2.82 8.14
CA SER A 40 -6.37 -4.19 7.71
C SER A 40 -6.17 -5.17 8.89
N MET A 41 -5.05 -5.89 8.94
CA MET A 41 -4.76 -6.89 9.98
C MET A 41 -4.26 -6.33 11.30
N THR A 42 -4.38 -5.02 11.59
CA THR A 42 -4.01 -4.48 12.92
C THR A 42 -4.75 -5.17 14.05
N SER A 43 -5.97 -5.66 13.81
CA SER A 43 -6.74 -6.49 14.75
C SER A 43 -6.04 -7.76 15.23
N SER A 44 -5.03 -8.26 14.49
CA SER A 44 -4.20 -9.39 14.91
C SER A 44 -3.29 -9.09 16.09
N VAL A 45 -2.97 -7.81 16.33
CA VAL A 45 -2.10 -7.34 17.42
C VAL A 45 -2.88 -6.53 18.44
N CYS A 46 -3.75 -5.64 17.97
CA CYS A 46 -4.63 -4.83 18.78
C CYS A 46 -6.07 -5.32 18.55
N PRO A 47 -6.60 -6.28 19.32
CA PRO A 47 -7.89 -6.92 19.01
C PRO A 47 -9.08 -5.96 18.92
N SER A 48 -8.97 -4.77 19.51
CA SER A 48 -9.96 -3.70 19.46
C SER A 48 -9.88 -2.84 18.19
N ALA A 49 -8.82 -2.97 17.38
CA ALA A 49 -8.62 -2.29 16.10
C ALA A 49 -9.45 -2.92 14.97
N THR A 50 -10.76 -3.04 15.16
CA THR A 50 -11.73 -3.61 14.19
C THR A 50 -12.48 -2.53 13.42
N GLY A 51 -11.82 -1.39 13.22
CA GLY A 51 -12.41 -0.21 12.62
C GLY A 51 -12.74 -0.36 11.14
N MET A 52 -13.83 0.24 10.70
CA MET A 52 -14.28 0.20 9.31
C MET A 52 -14.12 1.56 8.62
N ARG A 53 -13.93 1.56 7.30
CA ARG A 53 -13.78 2.79 6.51
C ARG A 53 -15.02 3.68 6.54
N PHE A 54 -16.21 3.11 6.72
CA PHE A 54 -17.46 3.89 6.71
C PHE A 54 -17.51 4.96 7.81
N GLU A 55 -17.07 4.65 9.01
CA GLU A 55 -17.06 5.57 10.14
C GLU A 55 -15.95 6.62 10.01
N HIS A 56 -14.82 6.25 9.41
CA HIS A 56 -13.78 7.21 8.99
C HIS A 56 -14.33 8.20 7.94
N ALA A 57 -14.99 7.71 6.89
CA ALA A 57 -15.61 8.53 5.86
C ALA A 57 -16.67 9.50 6.40
N LEU A 58 -17.45 9.10 7.40
CA LEU A 58 -18.38 10.01 8.08
C LEU A 58 -17.63 11.06 8.92
N GLY A 59 -16.52 10.66 9.54
CA GLY A 59 -15.65 11.55 10.31
C GLY A 59 -14.97 12.61 9.45
N THR A 60 -14.40 12.23 8.31
CA THR A 60 -13.81 13.17 7.35
C THR A 60 -14.87 14.10 6.76
N MET A 61 -16.07 13.61 6.43
CA MET A 61 -17.20 14.46 6.04
C MET A 61 -17.56 15.48 7.13
N HIS A 62 -17.56 15.08 8.40
CA HIS A 62 -17.82 16.00 9.52
C HIS A 62 -16.73 17.07 9.62
N LEU A 63 -15.46 16.66 9.63
CA LEU A 63 -14.32 17.57 9.69
C LEU A 63 -14.24 18.51 8.49
N ALA A 64 -14.64 18.06 7.30
CA ALA A 64 -14.68 18.88 6.09
C ALA A 64 -15.55 20.14 6.27
N ARG A 65 -16.72 19.98 6.88
CA ARG A 65 -17.66 21.08 7.11
C ARG A 65 -17.17 22.04 8.18
N GLU A 66 -16.62 21.50 9.26
CA GLU A 66 -15.98 22.32 10.30
C GLU A 66 -14.77 23.10 9.75
N ALA A 67 -13.96 22.45 8.90
CA ALA A 67 -12.81 23.07 8.24
C ALA A 67 -13.24 24.17 7.27
N TRP A 68 -14.24 23.92 6.43
CA TRP A 68 -14.73 24.92 5.49
C TRP A 68 -15.36 26.11 6.21
N ALA A 69 -16.16 25.89 7.24
CA ALA A 69 -16.71 26.96 8.06
C ALA A 69 -15.60 27.84 8.67
N ALA A 70 -14.57 27.22 9.25
CA ALA A 70 -13.42 27.93 9.80
C ALA A 70 -12.63 28.69 8.72
N ILE A 71 -12.41 28.08 7.55
CA ILE A 71 -11.75 28.72 6.42
C ILE A 71 -12.51 29.96 5.97
N VAL A 72 -13.83 29.87 5.83
CA VAL A 72 -14.68 30.99 5.42
C VAL A 72 -14.62 32.14 6.45
N GLU A 73 -14.64 31.81 7.74
CA GLU A 73 -14.56 32.80 8.81
C GLU A 73 -13.19 33.48 8.90
N ASN A 74 -12.10 32.72 8.78
CA ASN A 74 -10.74 33.23 8.99
C ASN A 74 -10.13 33.88 7.74
N THR A 75 -10.57 33.51 6.54
CA THR A 75 -9.99 34.03 5.29
C THR A 75 -10.44 35.46 5.03
N ASP A 76 -9.51 36.34 4.65
CA ASP A 76 -9.87 37.72 4.35
C ASP A 76 -10.81 37.83 3.14
N VAL A 77 -11.72 38.80 3.19
CA VAL A 77 -12.79 39.00 2.20
C VAL A 77 -12.24 39.14 0.78
N LYS A 78 -11.07 39.76 0.59
CA LYS A 78 -10.48 39.94 -0.75
C LYS A 78 -9.97 38.63 -1.32
N THR A 79 -9.24 37.86 -0.52
CA THR A 79 -8.76 36.51 -0.88
C THR A 79 -9.92 35.58 -1.19
N MET A 80 -10.98 35.58 -0.38
CA MET A 80 -12.16 34.74 -0.62
C MET A 80 -12.92 35.12 -1.89
N ALA A 81 -13.10 36.43 -2.15
CA ALA A 81 -13.76 36.89 -3.37
C ALA A 81 -12.99 36.51 -4.64
N GLU A 82 -11.66 36.54 -4.57
CA GLU A 82 -10.78 36.17 -5.69
C GLU A 82 -10.73 34.66 -5.90
N LEU A 83 -10.68 33.87 -4.81
CA LEU A 83 -10.81 32.41 -4.86
C LEU A 83 -12.14 32.01 -5.51
N ARG A 84 -13.26 32.59 -5.06
CA ARG A 84 -14.58 32.35 -5.63
C ARG A 84 -14.60 32.59 -7.14
N LYS A 85 -14.06 33.72 -7.61
CA LYS A 85 -13.99 34.01 -9.04
C LYS A 85 -13.22 32.94 -9.82
N ARG A 86 -12.11 32.43 -9.27
CA ARG A 86 -11.35 31.35 -9.90
C ARG A 86 -12.09 30.03 -9.88
N MET A 87 -12.71 29.67 -8.76
CA MET A 87 -13.48 28.45 -8.63
C MET A 87 -14.66 28.38 -9.61
N ILE A 88 -15.39 29.49 -9.79
CA ILE A 88 -16.47 29.56 -10.79
C ILE A 88 -15.90 29.23 -12.18
N ALA A 89 -14.83 29.91 -12.59
CA ALA A 89 -14.23 29.70 -13.91
C ALA A 89 -13.67 28.28 -14.11
N GLU A 90 -12.98 27.73 -13.10
CA GLU A 90 -12.38 26.40 -13.17
C GLU A 90 -13.43 25.28 -13.15
N VAL A 91 -14.53 25.44 -12.42
CA VAL A 91 -15.64 24.47 -12.43
C VAL A 91 -16.41 24.54 -13.74
N GLU A 92 -16.63 25.72 -14.30
CA GLU A 92 -17.21 25.87 -15.66
C GLU A 92 -16.32 25.22 -16.73
N GLU A 93 -15.00 25.37 -16.63
CA GLU A 93 -14.05 24.69 -17.52
C GLU A 93 -14.14 23.16 -17.37
N PHE A 94 -14.20 22.67 -16.13
CA PHE A 94 -14.27 21.24 -15.82
C PHE A 94 -15.62 20.61 -16.20
N ARG A 95 -16.73 21.33 -15.99
CA ARG A 95 -18.11 20.91 -16.25
C ARG A 95 -18.87 22.07 -16.93
N PRO A 96 -18.79 22.20 -18.28
CA PRO A 96 -19.36 23.34 -19.03
C PRO A 96 -20.86 23.61 -18.86
N ASN A 97 -21.62 22.62 -18.40
CA ASN A 97 -23.07 22.74 -18.17
C ASN A 97 -23.42 23.12 -16.72
N VAL A 98 -22.44 23.43 -15.87
CA VAL A 98 -22.61 23.78 -14.46
C VAL A 98 -21.86 25.07 -14.15
N THR A 99 -22.61 26.12 -13.80
CA THR A 99 -22.06 27.41 -13.35
C THR A 99 -22.35 27.59 -11.87
N LEU A 100 -21.31 27.77 -11.06
CA LEU A 100 -21.47 28.09 -9.65
C LEU A 100 -22.06 29.50 -9.46
N SER A 101 -22.90 29.68 -8.45
CA SER A 101 -23.46 30.99 -8.13
C SER A 101 -22.37 31.98 -7.70
N ASN A 102 -22.55 33.24 -8.11
CA ASN A 102 -21.72 34.34 -7.64
C ASN A 102 -22.25 34.98 -6.34
N ASP A 103 -23.42 34.54 -5.87
CA ASP A 103 -23.94 34.91 -4.55
C ASP A 103 -23.02 34.31 -3.46
N PRO A 104 -22.53 35.10 -2.48
CA PRO A 104 -21.61 34.61 -1.46
C PRO A 104 -22.16 33.43 -0.64
N ASP A 105 -23.43 33.49 -0.24
CA ASP A 105 -23.99 32.52 0.69
C ASP A 105 -24.27 31.19 -0.03
N ASP A 106 -24.84 31.26 -1.25
CA ASP A 106 -25.03 30.08 -2.09
C ASP A 106 -23.69 29.42 -2.47
N PHE A 107 -22.68 30.22 -2.83
CA PHE A 107 -21.34 29.71 -3.12
C PHE A 107 -20.74 28.97 -1.94
N VAL A 108 -20.78 29.55 -0.74
CA VAL A 108 -20.25 28.92 0.48
C VAL A 108 -20.94 27.59 0.75
N GLN A 109 -22.27 27.52 0.61
CA GLN A 109 -23.03 26.29 0.83
C GLN A 109 -22.74 25.21 -0.22
N VAL A 110 -22.61 25.58 -1.50
CA VAL A 110 -22.31 24.62 -2.58
C VAL A 110 -20.90 24.05 -2.43
N VAL A 111 -19.93 24.88 -2.03
CA VAL A 111 -18.56 24.41 -1.80
C VAL A 111 -18.47 23.56 -0.55
N ASP A 112 -19.20 23.91 0.52
CA ASP A 112 -19.32 23.10 1.73
C ASP A 112 -19.83 21.69 1.41
N ASP A 113 -20.94 21.60 0.66
CA ASP A 113 -21.51 20.32 0.25
C ASP A 113 -20.57 19.58 -0.73
N GLY A 114 -19.89 20.28 -1.64
CA GLY A 114 -18.92 19.67 -2.54
C GLY A 114 -17.72 19.05 -1.81
N LEU A 115 -17.13 19.81 -0.87
CA LEU A 115 -15.99 19.34 -0.08
C LEU A 115 -16.39 18.21 0.87
N ALA A 116 -17.55 18.31 1.53
CA ALA A 116 -18.07 17.24 2.38
C ALA A 116 -18.33 15.95 1.58
N ALA A 117 -18.87 16.06 0.36
CA ALA A 117 -19.09 14.91 -0.51
C ALA A 117 -17.76 14.30 -1.01
N ALA A 118 -16.80 15.12 -1.44
CA ALA A 118 -15.47 14.61 -1.78
C ALA A 118 -14.82 13.87 -0.60
N SER A 119 -14.92 14.45 0.61
CA SER A 119 -14.36 13.86 1.84
C SER A 119 -15.05 12.56 2.25
N LEU A 120 -16.36 12.46 2.07
CA LEU A 120 -17.11 11.22 2.31
C LEU A 120 -16.74 10.10 1.32
N LEU A 121 -16.36 10.47 0.08
CA LEU A 121 -16.20 9.51 -1.03
C LEU A 121 -14.73 9.22 -1.39
N HIS A 122 -13.75 9.92 -0.80
CA HIS A 122 -12.33 9.77 -1.13
C HIS A 122 -11.83 8.31 -1.00
N ASP A 123 -12.37 7.59 -0.03
CA ASP A 123 -12.00 6.23 0.33
C ASP A 123 -12.85 5.14 -0.35
N LEU A 124 -13.80 5.53 -1.20
CA LEU A 124 -14.82 4.64 -1.76
C LEU A 124 -14.24 3.47 -2.56
N GLY A 125 -13.08 3.70 -3.20
CA GLY A 125 -12.44 2.74 -4.08
C GLY A 125 -11.58 1.69 -3.38
N HIS A 126 -11.36 1.77 -2.06
CA HIS A 126 -10.54 0.81 -1.36
C HIS A 126 -11.04 -0.63 -1.54
N PRO A 127 -10.18 -1.59 -1.90
CA PRO A 127 -10.55 -3.00 -1.94
C PRO A 127 -10.62 -3.60 -0.52
N PRO A 128 -11.10 -4.86 -0.38
CA PRO A 128 -10.97 -5.61 0.86
C PRO A 128 -9.54 -5.57 1.43
N PHE A 129 -9.41 -5.46 2.74
CA PHE A 129 -8.13 -5.29 3.46
C PHE A 129 -7.29 -4.10 3.01
N SER A 130 -7.92 -3.11 2.36
CA SER A 130 -7.34 -1.80 2.06
C SER A 130 -6.02 -1.90 1.27
N HIS A 131 -4.99 -1.14 1.66
CA HIS A 131 -3.72 -1.09 0.94
C HIS A 131 -3.00 -2.45 0.86
N VAL A 132 -3.33 -3.42 1.73
CA VAL A 132 -2.65 -4.72 1.75
C VAL A 132 -2.91 -5.52 0.48
N LEU A 133 -4.15 -5.53 -0.01
CA LEU A 133 -4.53 -6.27 -1.22
C LEU A 133 -4.66 -5.39 -2.45
N GLU A 134 -4.39 -4.09 -2.32
CA GLU A 134 -4.41 -3.14 -3.41
C GLU A 134 -3.53 -3.56 -4.61
N PRO A 135 -2.26 -4.01 -4.43
CA PRO A 135 -1.45 -4.48 -5.55
C PRO A 135 -2.02 -5.71 -6.27
N PHE A 136 -2.64 -6.63 -5.51
CA PHE A 136 -3.27 -7.81 -6.07
C PHE A 136 -4.46 -7.43 -6.95
N PHE A 137 -5.34 -6.58 -6.43
CA PHE A 137 -6.53 -6.14 -7.15
C PHE A 137 -6.22 -5.22 -8.33
N ALA A 138 -5.21 -4.35 -8.21
CA ALA A 138 -4.72 -3.57 -9.34
C ALA A 138 -4.27 -4.49 -10.49
N THR A 139 -3.51 -5.55 -10.17
CA THR A 139 -3.08 -6.56 -11.16
C THR A 139 -4.28 -7.26 -11.82
N LEU A 140 -5.27 -7.66 -11.02
CA LEU A 140 -6.48 -8.32 -11.50
C LEU A 140 -7.26 -7.42 -12.46
N VAL A 141 -7.44 -6.15 -12.09
CA VAL A 141 -8.13 -5.15 -12.91
C VAL A 141 -7.35 -4.84 -14.19
N HIS A 142 -6.03 -4.68 -14.12
CA HIS A 142 -5.20 -4.52 -15.32
C HIS A 142 -5.38 -5.68 -16.31
N GLY A 143 -5.57 -6.91 -15.82
CA GLY A 143 -5.88 -8.07 -16.66
C GLY A 143 -7.26 -8.00 -17.35
N TRP A 144 -8.17 -7.16 -16.89
CA TRP A 144 -9.50 -6.96 -17.49
C TRP A 144 -9.53 -5.89 -18.57
N LEU A 145 -8.53 -5.01 -18.63
CA LEU A 145 -8.50 -3.84 -19.50
C LEU A 145 -7.80 -4.16 -20.83
N SER A 146 -8.28 -3.58 -21.94
CA SER A 146 -7.53 -3.53 -23.20
C SER A 146 -6.32 -2.60 -23.09
N GLU A 147 -5.36 -2.69 -24.02
CA GLU A 147 -4.19 -1.78 -24.02
C GLU A 147 -4.60 -0.30 -24.08
N GLU A 148 -5.62 0.04 -24.87
CA GLU A 148 -6.17 1.40 -24.92
C GLU A 148 -6.76 1.84 -23.57
N GLN A 149 -7.49 0.95 -22.90
CA GLN A 149 -8.07 1.24 -21.58
C GLN A 149 -7.00 1.32 -20.48
N LYS A 150 -5.88 0.60 -20.61
CA LYS A 150 -4.73 0.70 -19.69
C LYS A 150 -4.03 2.04 -19.84
N GLU A 151 -3.80 2.50 -21.07
CA GLU A 151 -3.23 3.82 -21.33
C GLU A 151 -4.15 4.93 -20.80
N GLU A 152 -5.47 4.79 -21.00
CA GLU A 152 -6.46 5.71 -20.47
C GLU A 152 -6.50 5.69 -18.93
N TRP A 153 -6.54 4.52 -18.30
CA TRP A 153 -6.48 4.37 -16.84
C TRP A 153 -5.22 5.03 -16.24
N GLY A 154 -4.06 4.78 -16.85
CA GLY A 154 -2.79 5.38 -16.42
C GLY A 154 -2.69 6.88 -16.69
N ARG A 155 -3.36 7.40 -17.73
CA ARG A 155 -3.47 8.85 -17.99
C ARG A 155 -4.45 9.54 -17.07
N ILE A 156 -5.57 8.89 -16.73
CA ILE A 156 -6.62 9.45 -15.87
C ILE A 156 -6.15 9.51 -14.43
N TRP A 157 -5.27 8.61 -13.99
CA TRP A 157 -4.75 8.64 -12.62
C TRP A 157 -3.38 7.95 -12.49
N PRO A 158 -2.27 8.69 -12.31
CA PRO A 158 -0.95 8.10 -12.05
C PRO A 158 -0.79 7.60 -10.59
N GLY A 159 -1.80 7.79 -9.74
CA GLY A 159 -1.77 7.50 -8.31
C GLY A 159 -2.14 6.07 -7.92
N GLN A 160 -2.71 5.92 -6.72
CA GLN A 160 -3.05 4.61 -6.16
C GLN A 160 -4.34 4.04 -6.78
N PHE A 161 -4.48 2.71 -6.79
CA PHE A 161 -5.62 2.03 -7.40
C PHE A 161 -6.94 2.45 -6.76
N HIS A 162 -6.97 2.60 -5.44
CA HIS A 162 -8.19 2.96 -4.72
C HIS A 162 -8.67 4.38 -5.03
N GLU A 163 -7.79 5.33 -5.33
CA GLU A 163 -8.15 6.70 -5.72
C GLU A 163 -8.82 6.71 -7.10
N ALA A 164 -8.23 5.99 -8.06
CA ALA A 164 -8.78 5.84 -9.41
C ALA A 164 -10.14 5.14 -9.39
N ALA A 165 -10.23 4.01 -8.66
CA ALA A 165 -11.49 3.30 -8.48
C ALA A 165 -12.53 4.15 -7.72
N GLY A 166 -12.09 4.90 -6.71
CA GLY A 166 -12.94 5.75 -5.88
C GLY A 166 -13.59 6.86 -6.70
N THR A 167 -12.80 7.56 -7.52
CA THR A 167 -13.28 8.59 -8.45
C THR A 167 -14.34 8.06 -9.39
N LEU A 168 -14.11 6.89 -10.00
CA LEU A 168 -15.07 6.27 -10.93
C LEU A 168 -16.38 5.89 -10.24
N LEU A 169 -16.30 5.34 -9.03
CA LEU A 169 -17.47 4.98 -8.24
C LEU A 169 -18.22 6.23 -7.74
N ALA A 170 -17.48 7.27 -7.34
CA ALA A 170 -18.03 8.50 -6.79
C ALA A 170 -18.96 9.18 -7.79
N ALA A 171 -18.63 9.18 -9.10
CA ALA A 171 -19.51 9.72 -10.14
C ALA A 171 -20.94 9.15 -10.08
N THR A 172 -21.10 7.85 -9.77
CA THR A 172 -22.41 7.20 -9.63
C THR A 172 -23.14 7.66 -8.37
N VAL A 173 -22.41 7.90 -7.28
CA VAL A 173 -22.99 8.30 -5.99
C VAL A 173 -23.42 9.78 -6.04
N LEU A 174 -22.59 10.64 -6.64
CA LEU A 174 -22.77 12.09 -6.71
C LEU A 174 -24.02 12.51 -7.50
N GLU A 175 -24.59 11.66 -8.34
CA GLU A 175 -25.88 11.90 -9.02
C GLU A 175 -27.05 12.16 -8.06
N HIS A 176 -26.93 11.74 -6.80
CA HIS A 176 -27.94 11.97 -5.76
C HIS A 176 -27.81 13.34 -5.08
N LEU A 177 -26.78 14.12 -5.40
CA LEU A 177 -26.58 15.49 -4.92
C LEU A 177 -27.04 16.52 -5.95
N ASN A 178 -27.21 17.77 -5.49
CA ASN A 178 -27.37 18.92 -6.38
C ASN A 178 -26.19 18.98 -7.39
N PRO A 179 -26.46 19.20 -8.70
CA PRO A 179 -25.43 19.19 -9.74
C PRO A 179 -24.22 20.09 -9.47
N HIS A 180 -24.43 21.25 -8.82
CA HIS A 180 -23.33 22.16 -8.50
C HIS A 180 -22.39 21.58 -7.44
N ALA A 181 -22.93 21.01 -6.36
CA ALA A 181 -22.13 20.36 -5.32
C ALA A 181 -21.45 19.08 -5.84
N ALA A 182 -22.17 18.31 -6.67
CA ALA A 182 -21.62 17.14 -7.35
C ALA A 182 -20.42 17.49 -8.24
N ALA A 183 -20.51 18.59 -9.01
CA ALA A 183 -19.42 19.06 -9.85
C ALA A 183 -18.20 19.50 -9.02
N VAL A 184 -18.40 20.22 -7.92
CA VAL A 184 -17.31 20.61 -7.00
C VAL A 184 -16.66 19.37 -6.39
N ALA A 185 -17.44 18.40 -5.91
CA ALA A 185 -16.92 17.18 -5.30
C ALA A 185 -16.08 16.36 -6.30
N GLU A 186 -16.61 16.14 -7.50
CA GLU A 186 -15.90 15.43 -8.56
C GLU A 186 -14.62 16.16 -8.96
N TRP A 187 -14.67 17.49 -9.06
CA TRP A 187 -13.50 18.32 -9.36
C TRP A 187 -12.41 18.21 -8.28
N ILE A 188 -12.78 18.24 -6.99
CA ILE A 188 -11.83 18.03 -5.87
C ILE A 188 -11.21 16.64 -5.93
N LEU A 189 -11.99 15.61 -6.25
CA LEU A 189 -11.50 14.23 -6.36
C LEU A 189 -10.62 14.02 -7.59
N ARG A 190 -10.75 14.84 -8.64
CA ARG A 190 -10.07 14.64 -9.94
C ARG A 190 -8.93 15.59 -10.21
N VAL A 191 -8.82 16.68 -9.48
CA VAL A 191 -7.76 17.67 -9.68
C VAL A 191 -6.40 17.05 -9.36
N ASP A 192 -5.41 17.39 -10.19
CA ASP A 192 -4.03 17.03 -9.90
C ASP A 192 -3.55 17.83 -8.67
N PRO A 193 -3.16 17.18 -7.55
CA PRO A 193 -2.69 17.87 -6.35
C PRO A 193 -1.43 18.71 -6.62
N ASP A 194 -0.69 18.40 -7.69
CA ASP A 194 0.53 19.09 -8.08
C ASP A 194 0.25 20.44 -8.77
N GLU A 195 -0.99 20.68 -9.20
CA GLU A 195 -1.44 21.94 -9.81
C GLU A 195 -1.77 23.01 -8.76
N HIS A 196 -0.84 23.31 -7.83
CA HIS A 196 -1.00 24.26 -6.70
C HIS A 196 -1.48 25.68 -7.05
N HIS A 197 -1.54 26.03 -8.34
CA HIS A 197 -2.05 27.30 -8.82
C HIS A 197 -3.57 27.31 -9.04
N ARG A 198 -4.18 26.13 -9.13
CA ARG A 198 -5.62 25.91 -9.34
C ARG A 198 -6.37 25.94 -8.03
N ALA A 199 -7.57 26.50 -8.05
CA ALA A 199 -8.42 26.55 -6.86
C ALA A 199 -8.86 25.14 -6.41
N GLY A 200 -8.93 24.17 -7.32
CA GLY A 200 -9.31 22.79 -7.01
C GLY A 200 -8.27 22.12 -6.12
N ALA A 201 -6.98 22.28 -6.45
CA ALA A 201 -5.87 21.75 -5.66
C ALA A 201 -5.85 22.34 -4.24
N VAL A 202 -6.32 23.58 -4.06
CA VAL A 202 -6.45 24.23 -2.74
C VAL A 202 -7.48 23.50 -1.88
N LEU A 203 -8.65 23.18 -2.43
CA LEU A 203 -9.67 22.42 -1.72
C LEU A 203 -9.27 20.97 -1.51
N HIS A 204 -8.65 20.36 -2.52
CA HIS A 204 -8.05 19.02 -2.39
C HIS A 204 -7.06 18.97 -1.24
N SER A 205 -6.26 20.03 -1.00
CA SER A 205 -5.32 20.07 0.12
C SER A 205 -5.96 20.03 1.52
N VAL A 206 -7.24 20.39 1.64
CA VAL A 206 -8.00 20.23 2.90
C VAL A 206 -8.22 18.75 3.20
N LEU A 207 -8.43 17.95 2.14
CA LEU A 207 -8.66 16.51 2.20
C LEU A 207 -7.36 15.71 2.22
N ALA A 208 -6.36 16.11 1.44
CA ALA A 208 -5.08 15.42 1.30
C ALA A 208 -3.90 16.40 1.20
N SER A 209 -3.13 16.53 2.28
CA SER A 209 -1.89 17.31 2.38
C SER A 209 -0.98 16.75 3.50
N GLU A 210 -0.15 17.56 4.17
CA GLU A 210 0.50 17.10 5.41
C GLU A 210 -0.38 17.30 6.65
N ILE A 211 -1.32 18.25 6.56
CA ILE A 211 -2.23 18.66 7.63
C ILE A 211 -3.60 18.74 6.98
N ASP A 212 -4.29 17.61 6.96
CA ASP A 212 -5.60 17.46 6.35
C ASP A 212 -6.55 16.71 7.28
N ILE A 213 -7.83 16.75 6.92
CA ILE A 213 -8.92 16.17 7.70
C ILE A 213 -8.91 14.64 7.70
N ASP A 214 -8.41 14.00 6.63
CA ASP A 214 -8.26 12.55 6.54
C ASP A 214 -7.27 12.05 7.61
N ARG A 215 -6.07 12.62 7.62
CA ARG A 215 -5.02 12.34 8.62
C ARG A 215 -5.46 12.62 10.03
N ILE A 216 -6.14 13.75 10.25
CA ILE A 216 -6.65 14.08 11.59
C ILE A 216 -7.65 13.01 12.05
N ASP A 217 -8.59 12.59 11.20
CA ASP A 217 -9.56 11.57 11.57
C ASP A 217 -8.89 10.23 11.85
N TYR A 218 -8.13 9.67 10.90
CA TYR A 218 -7.58 8.32 11.09
C TYR A 218 -6.61 8.28 12.28
N LEU A 219 -5.83 9.33 12.54
CA LEU A 219 -4.89 9.33 13.67
C LEU A 219 -5.61 9.23 15.01
N MET A 220 -6.69 9.99 15.19
CA MET A 220 -7.49 9.95 16.42
C MET A 220 -8.26 8.63 16.53
N ARG A 221 -8.85 8.20 15.41
CA ARG A 221 -9.73 7.04 15.34
C ARG A 221 -8.97 5.73 15.51
N ASP A 222 -7.85 5.57 14.83
CA ASP A 222 -7.03 4.36 14.92
C ASP A 222 -6.38 4.23 16.30
N ALA A 223 -5.95 5.35 16.87
CA ALA A 223 -5.43 5.41 18.23
C ALA A 223 -6.46 4.95 19.28
N GLN A 224 -7.68 5.51 19.22
CA GLN A 224 -8.75 5.13 20.14
C GLN A 224 -9.02 3.62 20.07
N ARG A 225 -9.08 3.06 18.86
CA ARG A 225 -9.35 1.63 18.67
C ARG A 225 -8.17 0.74 19.03
N ALA A 226 -6.95 1.19 18.78
CA ALA A 226 -5.75 0.48 19.19
C ALA A 226 -5.55 0.52 20.72
N GLY A 227 -6.29 1.37 21.44
CA GLY A 227 -6.17 1.52 22.89
C GLY A 227 -4.88 2.23 23.28
N THR A 228 -4.36 3.10 22.42
CA THR A 228 -3.07 3.76 22.62
C THR A 228 -3.24 5.09 23.33
N GLU A 229 -2.25 5.49 24.12
CA GLU A 229 -2.24 6.80 24.79
C GLU A 229 -1.91 7.97 23.83
N PHE A 230 -1.28 7.65 22.70
CA PHE A 230 -1.07 8.57 21.58
C PHE A 230 -2.27 8.54 20.63
N GLY A 231 -2.48 9.61 19.86
CA GLY A 231 -3.68 9.93 19.08
C GLY A 231 -4.46 11.13 19.59
N ALA A 232 -4.06 11.70 20.73
CA ALA A 232 -4.64 12.92 21.29
C ALA A 232 -4.18 14.14 20.48
N VAL A 233 -4.93 14.43 19.41
CA VAL A 233 -4.75 15.63 18.59
C VAL A 233 -5.76 16.69 19.01
N ASP A 234 -5.31 17.91 19.27
CA ASP A 234 -6.19 19.08 19.45
C ASP A 234 -6.73 19.53 18.07
N TYR A 235 -7.59 18.67 17.51
CA TYR A 235 -8.14 18.87 16.17
C TYR A 235 -9.02 20.13 16.13
N VAL A 236 -9.71 20.46 17.22
CA VAL A 236 -10.55 21.66 17.30
C VAL A 236 -9.69 22.89 17.05
N ARG A 237 -8.55 23.03 17.74
CA ARG A 237 -7.64 24.15 17.52
C ARG A 237 -7.01 24.17 16.14
N LEU A 238 -6.70 23.01 15.57
CA LEU A 238 -6.17 22.90 14.20
C LEU A 238 -7.19 23.39 13.18
N ILE A 239 -8.38 22.80 13.19
CA ILE A 239 -9.47 23.04 12.25
C ILE A 239 -9.93 24.49 12.34
N GLN A 240 -10.18 24.99 13.57
CA GLN A 240 -10.60 26.37 13.78
C GLN A 240 -9.56 27.39 13.32
N ALA A 241 -8.28 27.01 13.18
CA ALA A 241 -7.21 27.90 12.77
C ALA A 241 -6.92 27.88 11.26
N LEU A 242 -7.59 27.02 10.49
CA LEU A 242 -7.42 26.94 9.04
C LEU A 242 -7.93 28.22 8.35
N GLU A 243 -7.14 28.71 7.41
CA GLU A 243 -7.44 29.85 6.57
C GLU A 243 -6.80 29.66 5.20
N ILE A 244 -7.32 30.35 4.17
CA ILE A 244 -6.68 30.41 2.86
C ILE A 244 -5.80 31.64 2.81
N ARG A 245 -4.52 31.45 2.48
CA ARG A 245 -3.56 32.53 2.28
C ARG A 245 -3.15 32.62 0.82
N ARG A 246 -2.93 33.85 0.36
CA ARG A 246 -2.36 34.15 -0.95
C ARG A 246 -0.84 34.30 -0.86
N TYR A 247 -0.13 33.56 -1.71
CA TYR A 247 1.32 33.65 -1.88
C TYR A 247 1.65 33.75 -3.36
N ASP A 248 2.25 34.85 -3.80
CA ASP A 248 2.73 35.03 -5.19
C ASP A 248 1.73 34.54 -6.26
N MET A 249 0.49 35.05 -6.19
CA MET A 249 -0.67 34.68 -7.04
C MET A 249 -1.31 33.30 -6.81
N LYS A 250 -0.77 32.46 -5.93
CA LYS A 250 -1.30 31.13 -5.56
C LYS A 250 -2.08 31.19 -4.24
N PHE A 251 -3.02 30.27 -4.07
CA PHE A 251 -3.74 30.08 -2.81
C PHE A 251 -3.20 28.85 -2.11
N ARG A 252 -3.18 28.86 -0.77
CA ARG A 252 -2.89 27.67 0.05
C ARG A 252 -3.73 27.68 1.30
N VAL A 253 -4.21 26.51 1.70
CA VAL A 253 -4.77 26.30 3.03
C VAL A 253 -3.61 26.17 4.01
N ALA A 254 -3.67 26.91 5.10
CA ALA A 254 -2.68 26.79 6.17
C ALA A 254 -3.34 27.08 7.52
N PRO A 255 -2.92 26.40 8.60
CA PRO A 255 -3.25 26.84 9.94
C PRO A 255 -2.52 28.15 10.26
N SER A 256 -3.22 29.09 10.87
CA SER A 256 -2.62 30.31 11.40
C SER A 256 -1.63 29.98 12.54
N ALA A 257 -0.69 30.90 12.82
CA ALA A 257 0.38 30.70 13.80
C ALA A 257 -0.11 30.33 15.21
N ARG A 258 -1.38 30.63 15.56
CA ARG A 258 -1.99 30.26 16.83
C ARG A 258 -2.14 28.75 17.03
N ALA A 259 -2.15 27.95 15.97
CA ALA A 259 -2.26 26.50 16.03
C ALA A 259 -0.90 25.78 15.98
N ARG A 260 0.23 26.50 16.04
CA ARG A 260 1.57 25.91 15.96
C ARG A 260 1.77 24.71 16.89
N SER A 261 1.38 24.83 18.16
CA SER A 261 1.51 23.74 19.15
C SER A 261 0.65 22.52 18.80
N ALA A 262 -0.53 22.74 18.21
CA ALA A 262 -1.41 21.67 17.76
C ALA A 262 -0.85 20.96 16.52
N VAL A 263 -0.20 21.71 15.61
CA VAL A 263 0.53 21.15 14.45
C VAL A 263 1.72 20.31 14.92
N GLU A 264 2.53 20.83 15.84
CA GLU A 264 3.67 20.10 16.41
C GLU A 264 3.18 18.79 17.09
N THR A 265 2.05 18.86 17.81
CA THR A 265 1.42 17.67 18.41
C THR A 265 0.98 16.67 17.36
N LEU A 266 0.26 17.10 16.30
CA LEU A 266 -0.17 16.24 15.20
C LEU A 266 1.00 15.44 14.60
N LEU A 267 2.14 16.08 14.36
CA LEU A 267 3.33 15.43 13.78
C LEU A 267 3.93 14.38 14.72
N VAL A 268 3.95 14.65 16.03
CA VAL A 268 4.39 13.68 17.06
C VAL A 268 3.43 12.49 17.11
N GLN A 269 2.12 12.75 17.19
CA GLN A 269 1.10 11.70 17.23
C GLN A 269 1.14 10.83 15.97
N ARG A 270 1.35 11.44 14.81
CA ARG A 270 1.52 10.73 13.53
C ARG A 270 2.70 9.76 13.58
N THR A 271 3.86 10.24 14.03
CA THR A 271 5.07 9.42 14.14
C THR A 271 4.87 8.24 15.10
N GLN A 272 4.18 8.46 16.21
CA GLN A 272 3.83 7.40 17.16
C GLN A 272 2.85 6.39 16.54
N SER A 273 1.77 6.85 15.89
CA SER A 273 0.81 5.97 15.22
C SER A 273 1.49 5.05 14.19
N TYR A 274 2.38 5.59 13.35
CA TYR A 274 3.15 4.78 12.42
C TYR A 274 3.96 3.71 13.11
N LYS A 275 4.71 4.05 14.16
CA LYS A 275 5.61 3.11 14.84
C LYS A 275 4.86 1.98 15.55
N TRP A 276 3.76 2.31 16.21
CA TRP A 276 3.11 1.41 17.17
C TRP A 276 1.87 0.70 16.64
N ILE A 277 1.22 1.25 15.61
CA ILE A 277 0.00 0.69 15.02
C ILE A 277 0.31 0.16 13.61
N ILE A 278 0.66 1.06 12.69
CA ILE A 278 0.76 0.75 11.26
C ILE A 278 1.96 -0.17 10.96
N TYR A 279 3.13 0.16 11.48
CA TYR A 279 4.38 -0.59 11.28
C TYR A 279 4.72 -1.51 12.45
N HIS A 280 3.74 -1.86 13.29
CA HIS A 280 3.98 -2.89 14.28
C HIS A 280 4.36 -4.20 13.57
N HIS A 281 5.51 -4.77 13.91
CA HIS A 281 6.11 -5.90 13.20
C HIS A 281 5.15 -7.09 12.96
N ARG A 282 4.32 -7.45 13.95
CA ARG A 282 3.29 -8.50 13.79
C ARG A 282 2.17 -8.10 12.83
N VAL A 283 1.77 -6.82 12.78
CA VAL A 283 0.79 -6.32 11.82
C VAL A 283 1.36 -6.42 10.40
N VAL A 284 2.60 -5.96 10.20
CA VAL A 284 3.32 -6.06 8.93
C VAL A 284 3.46 -7.51 8.48
N GLY A 285 3.88 -8.41 9.38
CA GLY A 285 4.01 -9.84 9.08
C GLY A 285 2.67 -10.50 8.71
N THR A 286 1.60 -10.16 9.43
CA THR A 286 0.25 -10.68 9.14
C THR A 286 -0.31 -10.13 7.83
N ASN A 287 -0.06 -8.85 7.52
CA ASN A 287 -0.42 -8.24 6.24
C ASN A 287 0.32 -8.90 5.06
N GLU A 288 1.63 -9.16 5.19
CA GLU A 288 2.39 -9.86 4.15
C GLU A 288 1.91 -11.31 3.99
N ALA A 289 1.64 -12.01 5.09
CA ALA A 289 1.08 -13.37 5.03
C ALA A 289 -0.27 -13.39 4.30
N LEU A 290 -1.16 -12.43 4.60
CA LEU A 290 -2.43 -12.27 3.89
C LEU A 290 -2.21 -12.04 2.38
N ALA A 291 -1.33 -11.11 2.01
CA ALA A 291 -1.03 -10.82 0.60
C ALA A 291 -0.45 -12.04 -0.12
N ARG A 292 0.44 -12.80 0.53
CA ARG A 292 1.03 -14.05 0.00
C ARG A 292 0.00 -15.14 -0.15
N ALA A 293 -0.86 -15.35 0.83
CA ALA A 293 -1.92 -16.36 0.78
C ALA A 293 -2.85 -16.09 -0.41
N VAL A 294 -3.28 -14.84 -0.59
CA VAL A 294 -4.13 -14.42 -1.72
C VAL A 294 -3.43 -14.66 -3.06
N GLN A 295 -2.16 -14.28 -3.20
CA GLN A 295 -1.42 -14.48 -4.44
C GLN A 295 -1.18 -15.96 -4.74
N LEU A 296 -0.81 -16.76 -3.75
CA LEU A 296 -0.55 -18.19 -3.91
C LEU A 296 -1.83 -18.95 -4.29
N ALA A 297 -2.94 -18.66 -3.63
CA ALA A 297 -4.24 -19.22 -3.97
C ALA A 297 -4.61 -18.91 -5.43
N TRP A 298 -4.33 -17.69 -5.89
CA TRP A 298 -4.55 -17.28 -7.28
C TRP A 298 -3.64 -18.01 -8.27
N ASP A 299 -2.35 -18.15 -7.99
CA ASP A 299 -1.39 -18.78 -8.90
C ASP A 299 -1.64 -20.30 -9.02
N LEU A 300 -1.98 -20.96 -7.91
CA LEU A 300 -2.24 -22.40 -7.86
C LEU A 300 -3.42 -22.84 -8.73
N ARG A 301 -4.36 -21.93 -9.03
CA ARG A 301 -5.44 -22.15 -10.01
C ARG A 301 -4.90 -22.69 -11.34
N SER A 302 -3.92 -22.01 -11.91
CA SER A 302 -3.40 -22.36 -13.23
C SER A 302 -2.47 -23.56 -13.16
N GLU A 303 -1.63 -23.62 -12.13
CA GLU A 303 -0.60 -24.66 -11.98
C GLU A 303 -1.16 -26.03 -11.60
N ALA A 304 -2.27 -26.08 -10.86
CA ALA A 304 -2.91 -27.32 -10.48
C ALA A 304 -3.96 -27.81 -11.50
N SER A 305 -4.20 -27.07 -12.59
CA SER A 305 -5.29 -27.33 -13.53
C SER A 305 -5.23 -28.73 -14.20
N GLU A 306 -4.06 -29.34 -14.33
CA GLU A 306 -3.90 -30.66 -14.98
C GLU A 306 -3.85 -31.84 -13.99
N VAL A 307 -4.11 -31.62 -12.70
CA VAL A 307 -4.05 -32.67 -11.66
C VAL A 307 -5.40 -33.38 -11.55
N GLU A 308 -5.44 -34.68 -11.83
CA GLU A 308 -6.61 -35.52 -11.55
C GLU A 308 -6.65 -35.93 -10.06
N VAL A 309 -7.82 -35.82 -9.42
CA VAL A 309 -8.03 -36.22 -8.02
C VAL A 309 -9.28 -37.10 -7.93
N PHE A 310 -9.22 -38.17 -7.12
CA PHE A 310 -10.34 -39.08 -6.81
C PHE A 310 -10.96 -39.89 -7.96
N ALA A 311 -10.28 -40.07 -9.10
CA ALA A 311 -10.82 -40.77 -10.28
C ALA A 311 -12.11 -40.15 -10.88
N ASP A 312 -12.65 -39.10 -10.28
CA ASP A 312 -13.59 -38.15 -10.89
C ASP A 312 -12.79 -37.05 -11.60
N ARG A 313 -13.16 -36.71 -12.83
CA ARG A 313 -12.51 -35.65 -13.62
C ARG A 313 -12.89 -34.25 -13.12
N HIS A 314 -12.50 -33.89 -11.90
CA HIS A 314 -12.50 -32.49 -11.47
C HIS A 314 -11.12 -31.89 -11.73
N VAL A 315 -11.09 -30.77 -12.46
CA VAL A 315 -9.89 -29.96 -12.72
C VAL A 315 -9.58 -29.22 -11.41
N VAL A 316 -8.47 -29.54 -10.73
CA VAL A 316 -8.15 -28.93 -9.42
C VAL A 316 -8.08 -27.41 -9.46
N GLY A 317 -7.71 -26.83 -10.61
CA GLY A 317 -7.82 -25.40 -10.85
C GLY A 317 -9.20 -24.84 -10.55
N GLU A 318 -10.28 -25.54 -10.91
CA GLU A 318 -11.67 -25.12 -10.66
C GLU A 318 -11.99 -25.04 -9.16
N LEU A 319 -11.37 -25.88 -8.33
CA LEU A 319 -11.55 -25.84 -6.86
C LEU A 319 -10.93 -24.57 -6.26
N PHE A 320 -9.81 -24.10 -6.80
CA PHE A 320 -9.20 -22.81 -6.41
C PHE A 320 -9.92 -21.60 -7.01
N GLU A 321 -10.61 -21.77 -8.15
CA GLU A 321 -11.49 -20.75 -8.74
C GLU A 321 -12.77 -20.52 -7.94
N THR A 322 -13.19 -21.53 -7.19
CA THR A 322 -14.47 -21.49 -6.50
C THR A 322 -14.46 -20.33 -5.49
N HIS A 323 -15.33 -19.35 -5.72
CA HIS A 323 -15.48 -18.13 -4.89
C HIS A 323 -14.29 -17.16 -4.89
N VAL A 324 -13.49 -17.09 -5.97
CA VAL A 324 -12.48 -16.02 -6.09
C VAL A 324 -13.14 -14.66 -5.90
N PRO A 325 -12.61 -13.82 -4.98
CA PRO A 325 -13.09 -12.46 -4.79
C PRO A 325 -12.79 -11.64 -6.04
N THR A 326 -13.86 -11.14 -6.65
CA THR A 326 -13.79 -10.30 -7.85
C THR A 326 -14.32 -8.92 -7.48
N LEU A 327 -13.67 -7.84 -7.91
CA LEU A 327 -14.16 -6.46 -7.72
C LEU A 327 -15.34 -6.15 -8.65
N ASN A 328 -16.39 -6.95 -8.57
CA ASN A 328 -17.56 -6.86 -9.43
C ASN A 328 -18.30 -5.54 -9.27
N TYR A 329 -18.16 -4.82 -8.16
CA TYR A 329 -18.73 -3.47 -8.01
C TYR A 329 -18.02 -2.41 -8.87
N ILE A 330 -16.76 -2.63 -9.28
CA ILE A 330 -15.99 -1.73 -10.16
C ILE A 330 -16.12 -2.14 -11.63
N ARG A 331 -16.15 -3.45 -11.92
CA ARG A 331 -16.12 -4.00 -13.28
C ARG A 331 -17.17 -3.42 -14.25
N PRO A 332 -18.42 -3.16 -13.85
CA PRO A 332 -19.41 -2.51 -14.70
C PRO A 332 -18.97 -1.10 -15.10
N VAL A 333 -18.45 -0.30 -14.16
CA VAL A 333 -17.99 1.08 -14.43
C VAL A 333 -16.81 1.09 -15.41
N LEU A 334 -15.88 0.13 -15.29
CA LEU A 334 -14.72 0.02 -16.19
C LEU A 334 -15.09 -0.13 -17.67
N ARG A 335 -16.23 -0.75 -17.97
CA ARG A 335 -16.71 -0.93 -19.35
C ARG A 335 -17.15 0.39 -20.00
N ASP A 336 -17.39 1.42 -19.18
CA ASP A 336 -17.96 2.71 -19.58
C ASP A 336 -16.94 3.87 -19.52
N VAL A 337 -15.70 3.59 -19.10
CA VAL A 337 -14.63 4.60 -18.90
C VAL A 337 -14.41 5.45 -20.16
N ARG A 338 -14.46 4.84 -21.36
CA ARG A 338 -14.30 5.54 -22.65
C ARG A 338 -15.46 6.49 -23.02
N ARG A 339 -16.64 6.32 -22.41
CA ARG A 339 -17.86 7.13 -22.67
C ARG A 339 -18.00 8.31 -21.72
N ARG A 340 -17.51 8.18 -20.48
CA ARG A 340 -17.60 9.24 -19.46
C ARG A 340 -16.44 10.24 -19.52
N THR A 341 -15.32 9.88 -20.13
CA THR A 341 -14.15 10.75 -20.35
C THR A 341 -14.25 11.57 -21.64
N ALA A 342 -15.10 11.15 -22.57
CA ALA A 342 -15.50 11.94 -23.74
C ALA A 342 -16.72 12.80 -23.39
N ILE A 343 -16.53 14.11 -23.33
CA ILE A 343 -17.60 15.09 -23.10
C ILE A 343 -18.72 14.90 -24.16
N ALA A 344 -19.93 14.65 -23.65
CA ALA A 344 -21.26 14.87 -24.24
C ALA A 344 -21.42 14.64 -25.76
N THR A 345 -21.89 13.46 -26.15
CA THR A 345 -22.70 13.30 -27.38
C THR A 345 -23.98 12.50 -27.12
N ASP A 346 -25.03 13.26 -26.88
CA ASP A 346 -26.45 13.10 -27.24
C ASP A 346 -26.97 11.74 -27.78
N HIS A 347 -27.03 10.67 -26.97
CA HIS A 347 -27.78 9.43 -27.27
C HIS A 347 -28.69 9.05 -26.09
N ALA A 348 -29.74 9.83 -25.84
CA ALA A 348 -30.38 9.93 -24.53
C ALA A 348 -31.35 8.79 -24.10
N ASP A 349 -31.76 7.85 -24.96
CA ASP A 349 -32.86 6.93 -24.60
C ASP A 349 -32.48 5.45 -24.43
N THR A 350 -31.54 4.91 -25.21
CA THR A 350 -31.08 3.50 -25.03
C THR A 350 -29.95 3.34 -24.02
N ASP A 351 -29.25 4.43 -23.69
CA ASP A 351 -28.20 4.44 -22.67
C ASP A 351 -28.78 4.52 -21.26
N ARG A 352 -29.97 5.11 -21.08
CA ARG A 352 -30.59 5.27 -19.76
C ARG A 352 -31.01 3.95 -19.13
N GLU A 353 -31.65 3.06 -19.89
CA GLU A 353 -32.01 1.71 -19.40
C GLU A 353 -30.76 0.86 -19.09
N ARG A 354 -29.73 0.97 -19.94
CA ARG A 354 -28.47 0.23 -19.78
C ARG A 354 -27.69 0.70 -18.56
N ASP A 355 -27.64 2.02 -18.34
CA ASP A 355 -27.04 2.64 -17.17
C ASP A 355 -27.82 2.33 -15.89
N VAL A 356 -29.15 2.31 -15.93
CA VAL A 356 -29.98 1.88 -14.79
C VAL A 356 -29.70 0.40 -14.44
N LEU A 357 -29.67 -0.49 -15.43
CA LEU A 357 -29.33 -1.91 -15.20
C LEU A 357 -27.90 -2.08 -14.67
N GLN A 358 -26.97 -1.26 -15.14
CA GLN A 358 -25.60 -1.25 -14.66
C GLN A 358 -25.53 -0.79 -13.20
N ARG A 359 -26.23 0.29 -12.84
CA ARG A 359 -26.34 0.78 -11.46
C ARG A 359 -26.98 -0.25 -10.55
N LEU A 360 -28.07 -0.88 -10.97
CA LEU A 360 -28.72 -1.96 -10.21
C LEU A 360 -27.77 -3.15 -10.01
N SER A 361 -27.03 -3.56 -11.04
CA SER A 361 -26.04 -4.63 -10.94
C SER A 361 -24.93 -4.28 -9.94
N MET A 362 -24.38 -3.06 -9.99
CA MET A 362 -23.37 -2.59 -9.04
C MET A 362 -23.89 -2.59 -7.59
N GLN A 363 -25.13 -2.16 -7.38
CA GLN A 363 -25.77 -2.18 -6.06
C GLN A 363 -25.88 -3.61 -5.52
N MET A 364 -26.22 -4.59 -6.36
CA MET A 364 -26.24 -6.00 -5.98
C MET A 364 -24.83 -6.56 -5.71
N GLN A 365 -23.80 -6.04 -6.38
CA GLN A 365 -22.43 -6.57 -6.38
C GLN A 365 -21.49 -5.95 -5.33
N ALA A 366 -21.97 -5.00 -4.52
CA ALA A 366 -21.20 -4.35 -3.45
C ALA A 366 -20.89 -5.27 -2.24
N GLY A 367 -21.08 -6.58 -2.38
CA GLY A 367 -20.86 -7.59 -1.34
C GLY A 367 -19.40 -8.00 -1.12
N VAL A 368 -18.47 -7.58 -1.99
CA VAL A 368 -17.05 -7.97 -1.90
C VAL A 368 -16.37 -7.15 -0.82
N ASP A 369 -15.94 -7.86 0.23
CA ASP A 369 -15.44 -7.31 1.48
C ASP A 369 -14.38 -8.22 2.12
N ASP A 370 -13.90 -7.84 3.31
CA ASP A 370 -12.86 -8.58 4.02
C ASP A 370 -13.28 -10.03 4.32
N SER A 371 -14.56 -10.26 4.62
CA SER A 371 -15.08 -11.61 4.92
C SER A 371 -15.06 -12.52 3.70
N THR A 372 -15.28 -11.95 2.51
CA THR A 372 -15.22 -12.67 1.24
C THR A 372 -13.82 -13.23 0.99
N ILE A 373 -12.78 -12.44 1.25
CA ILE A 373 -11.38 -12.89 1.15
C ILE A 373 -11.10 -14.02 2.16
N VAL A 374 -11.55 -13.85 3.41
CA VAL A 374 -11.32 -14.81 4.49
C VAL A 374 -11.93 -16.18 4.16
N GLU A 375 -13.19 -16.21 3.69
CA GLU A 375 -13.85 -17.46 3.33
C GLU A 375 -13.22 -18.12 2.10
N TRP A 376 -12.81 -17.34 1.10
CA TRP A 376 -12.07 -17.88 -0.05
C TRP A 376 -10.75 -18.52 0.38
N LEU A 377 -9.95 -17.85 1.23
CA LEU A 377 -8.69 -18.39 1.72
C LEU A 377 -8.87 -19.66 2.56
N LYS A 378 -9.91 -19.73 3.41
CA LYS A 378 -10.24 -20.96 4.14
C LYS A 378 -10.54 -22.11 3.20
N GLY A 379 -11.34 -21.86 2.15
CA GLY A 379 -11.65 -22.85 1.12
C GLY A 379 -10.39 -23.29 0.36
N ALA A 380 -9.58 -22.34 -0.09
CA ALA A 380 -8.33 -22.62 -0.79
C ALA A 380 -7.33 -23.42 0.06
N SER A 381 -7.20 -23.09 1.34
CA SER A 381 -6.35 -23.82 2.29
C SER A 381 -6.86 -25.24 2.55
N ALA A 382 -8.17 -25.42 2.70
CA ALA A 382 -8.78 -26.75 2.83
C ALA A 382 -8.54 -27.61 1.59
N THR A 383 -8.74 -27.04 0.39
CA THR A 383 -8.42 -27.69 -0.89
C THR A 383 -6.94 -28.07 -0.94
N ALA A 384 -6.04 -27.15 -0.57
CA ALA A 384 -4.61 -27.42 -0.57
C ALA A 384 -4.22 -28.57 0.39
N ALA A 385 -4.82 -28.63 1.57
CA ALA A 385 -4.57 -29.69 2.54
C ALA A 385 -5.03 -31.07 2.04
N LEU A 386 -6.16 -31.13 1.32
CA LEU A 386 -6.64 -32.36 0.68
C LEU A 386 -5.65 -32.84 -0.40
N LEU A 387 -5.25 -31.96 -1.31
CA LEU A 387 -4.33 -32.27 -2.41
C LEU A 387 -2.97 -32.76 -1.89
N ARG A 388 -2.41 -32.09 -0.88
CA ARG A 388 -1.15 -32.47 -0.25
C ARG A 388 -1.16 -33.91 0.27
N ASN A 389 -2.30 -34.35 0.84
CA ASN A 389 -2.41 -35.64 1.50
C ASN A 389 -2.74 -36.80 0.55
N GLN A 390 -3.22 -36.52 -0.67
CA GLN A 390 -3.84 -37.54 -1.52
C GLN A 390 -3.14 -37.83 -2.84
N THR A 391 -2.28 -36.93 -3.32
CA THR A 391 -1.69 -37.10 -4.65
C THR A 391 -0.23 -37.55 -4.54
N THR A 392 0.01 -38.85 -4.74
CA THR A 392 1.38 -39.40 -4.90
C THR A 392 2.06 -38.96 -6.21
N ARG A 393 1.33 -38.24 -7.08
CA ARG A 393 1.74 -37.80 -8.42
C ARG A 393 1.95 -36.28 -8.56
N LEU A 394 1.82 -35.50 -7.47
CA LEU A 394 2.10 -34.06 -7.54
C LEU A 394 3.59 -33.81 -7.69
N GLU A 395 3.94 -32.88 -8.58
CA GLU A 395 5.32 -32.39 -8.65
C GLU A 395 5.74 -31.78 -7.30
N PRO A 396 6.99 -32.00 -6.85
CA PRO A 396 7.48 -31.48 -5.57
C PRO A 396 7.23 -29.98 -5.40
N ARG A 397 7.47 -29.20 -6.46
CA ARG A 397 7.25 -27.75 -6.48
C ARG A 397 5.80 -27.36 -6.17
N VAL A 398 4.82 -28.08 -6.71
CA VAL A 398 3.40 -27.80 -6.43
C VAL A 398 3.09 -28.14 -4.98
N LYS A 399 3.61 -29.26 -4.47
CA LYS A 399 3.43 -29.67 -3.07
C LYS A 399 3.99 -28.64 -2.08
N ASP A 400 5.15 -28.05 -2.39
CA ASP A 400 5.75 -27.00 -1.56
C ASP A 400 4.86 -25.75 -1.52
N ARG A 401 4.35 -25.31 -2.67
CA ARG A 401 3.41 -24.16 -2.74
C ARG A 401 2.08 -24.42 -2.03
N LEU A 402 1.57 -25.66 -2.05
CA LEU A 402 0.39 -26.03 -1.26
C LEU A 402 0.67 -25.90 0.25
N ASN A 403 1.86 -26.30 0.71
CA ASN A 403 2.27 -26.11 2.11
C ASN A 403 2.43 -24.64 2.48
N GLU A 404 3.01 -23.83 1.59
CA GLU A 404 3.12 -22.38 1.75
C GLU A 404 1.74 -21.72 1.86
N LEU A 405 0.78 -22.10 1.01
CA LEU A 405 -0.58 -21.55 1.06
C LEU A 405 -1.26 -21.84 2.40
N ILE A 406 -1.22 -23.10 2.86
CA ILE A 406 -1.80 -23.50 4.16
C ILE A 406 -1.21 -22.65 5.28
N THR A 407 0.12 -22.61 5.29
CA THR A 407 0.95 -21.83 6.21
C THR A 407 0.56 -20.35 6.27
N PHE A 408 0.57 -19.66 5.12
CA PHE A 408 0.32 -18.22 5.09
C PHE A 408 -1.13 -17.91 5.44
N THR A 409 -2.05 -18.80 5.07
CA THR A 409 -3.46 -18.71 5.48
C THR A 409 -3.59 -18.84 6.99
N ASP A 410 -2.90 -19.80 7.61
CA ASP A 410 -2.93 -19.99 9.06
C ASP A 410 -2.34 -18.78 9.79
N VAL A 411 -1.21 -18.22 9.31
CA VAL A 411 -0.62 -17.00 9.91
C VAL A 411 -1.55 -15.80 9.78
N ALA A 412 -2.20 -15.64 8.63
CA ALA A 412 -3.13 -14.54 8.39
C ALA A 412 -4.42 -14.68 9.21
N LEU A 413 -4.99 -15.88 9.30
CA LEU A 413 -6.37 -16.08 9.80
C LEU A 413 -6.46 -16.68 11.21
N SER A 414 -5.42 -17.33 11.73
CA SER A 414 -5.46 -18.00 13.03
C SER A 414 -4.90 -17.13 14.16
N ARG A 415 -5.57 -17.15 15.32
CA ARG A 415 -5.15 -16.44 16.55
C ARG A 415 -3.93 -17.06 17.24
N ARG A 416 -3.25 -18.04 16.65
CA ARG A 416 -2.06 -18.69 17.23
C ARG A 416 -0.81 -18.12 16.58
N GLN A 417 -0.43 -16.93 17.01
CA GLN A 417 0.85 -16.34 16.60
C GLN A 417 1.97 -16.81 17.53
N CYS A 418 2.77 -17.79 17.08
CA CYS A 418 4.18 -17.87 17.48
C CYS A 418 5.05 -17.35 16.33
N MET A 419 4.88 -16.09 15.98
CA MET A 419 5.84 -15.38 15.13
C MET A 419 6.99 -14.95 16.03
N VAL A 420 8.14 -15.63 15.95
CA VAL A 420 9.39 -15.11 16.53
C VAL A 420 9.86 -14.00 15.61
N SER A 421 9.52 -12.78 16.01
CA SER A 421 9.87 -11.57 15.29
C SER A 421 11.33 -11.20 15.57
N VAL A 422 12.19 -11.33 14.56
CA VAL A 422 13.57 -10.83 14.52
C VAL A 422 13.55 -9.29 14.37
N TRP A 423 12.81 -8.56 15.20
CA TRP A 423 12.71 -7.08 15.14
C TRP A 423 13.46 -6.36 16.26
N LYS A 424 14.22 -7.09 17.09
CA LYS A 424 15.28 -6.47 17.91
C LYS A 424 16.51 -6.03 17.08
N THR A 425 16.38 -6.16 15.77
CA THR A 425 17.48 -6.25 14.81
C THR A 425 17.77 -4.94 14.10
N ILE A 426 17.39 -3.77 14.62
CA ILE A 426 18.02 -2.52 14.14
C ILE A 426 19.37 -2.33 14.84
N GLU A 427 19.46 -2.64 16.14
CA GLU A 427 20.73 -2.73 16.87
C GLU A 427 21.43 -4.07 16.60
N ASP A 428 20.68 -5.18 16.48
CA ASP A 428 21.27 -6.50 16.23
C ASP A 428 21.60 -6.78 14.74
N PHE A 429 21.13 -6.00 13.73
CA PHE A 429 21.64 -6.18 12.35
C PHE A 429 23.02 -5.58 12.16
N GLN A 430 23.40 -4.56 12.96
CA GLN A 430 24.80 -4.16 13.04
C GLN A 430 25.65 -5.32 13.57
N VAL A 431 25.12 -6.15 14.49
CA VAL A 431 25.78 -7.38 14.96
C VAL A 431 25.78 -8.45 13.88
N VAL A 432 24.68 -8.73 13.16
CA VAL A 432 24.63 -9.70 12.03
C VAL A 432 25.55 -9.32 10.88
N ALA A 433 25.55 -8.04 10.52
CA ALA A 433 26.46 -7.44 9.57
C ALA A 433 27.91 -7.58 10.00
N ASN A 434 28.18 -7.24 11.27
CA ASN A 434 29.47 -7.40 11.88
C ASN A 434 29.85 -8.88 12.01
N ASP A 435 28.93 -9.84 12.15
CA ASP A 435 29.23 -11.27 12.21
C ASP A 435 29.54 -11.80 10.79
N LEU A 436 28.73 -11.45 9.79
CA LEU A 436 28.96 -11.79 8.37
C LEU A 436 30.30 -11.24 7.85
N VAL A 437 30.73 -10.07 8.35
CA VAL A 437 31.96 -9.37 7.95
C VAL A 437 33.17 -9.69 8.84
N ASN A 438 32.99 -9.70 10.17
CA ASN A 438 34.07 -9.87 11.17
C ASN A 438 34.32 -11.34 11.55
N GLU A 439 33.35 -12.25 11.42
CA GLU A 439 33.61 -13.71 11.54
C GLU A 439 34.07 -14.35 10.21
N HIS A 440 34.44 -13.53 9.22
CA HIS A 440 35.29 -13.91 8.10
C HIS A 440 34.77 -15.03 7.15
N SER A 441 33.46 -15.24 7.01
CA SER A 441 32.93 -16.32 6.14
C SER A 441 32.60 -15.87 4.71
N VAL A 442 31.94 -14.73 4.51
CA VAL A 442 31.49 -14.29 3.18
C VAL A 442 32.60 -13.56 2.42
N GLY A 443 33.21 -12.56 3.05
CA GLY A 443 34.19 -11.71 2.38
C GLY A 443 35.40 -12.49 1.85
N ARG A 444 35.98 -13.39 2.68
CA ARG A 444 37.06 -14.29 2.25
C ARG A 444 36.62 -15.21 1.13
N MET A 445 35.45 -15.83 1.24
CA MET A 445 34.93 -16.75 0.23
C MET A 445 34.72 -16.06 -1.13
N LEU A 446 34.20 -14.83 -1.16
CA LEU A 446 34.04 -14.08 -2.41
C LEU A 446 35.38 -13.69 -3.05
N VAL A 447 36.37 -13.31 -2.24
CA VAL A 447 37.74 -13.02 -2.69
C VAL A 447 38.44 -14.28 -3.19
N GLU A 448 38.28 -15.40 -2.49
CA GLU A 448 38.77 -16.72 -2.89
C GLU A 448 38.17 -17.15 -4.23
N ILE A 449 36.84 -17.00 -4.42
CA ILE A 449 36.19 -17.24 -5.71
C ILE A 449 36.80 -16.38 -6.82
N CYS A 450 37.04 -15.08 -6.57
CA CYS A 450 37.73 -14.25 -7.57
C CYS A 450 39.13 -14.80 -7.89
N ASN A 451 39.89 -15.23 -6.88
CA ASN A 451 41.22 -15.82 -7.07
C ASN A 451 41.20 -17.17 -7.78
N GLU A 452 40.19 -18.01 -7.54
CA GLU A 452 40.00 -19.31 -8.18
C GLU A 452 39.65 -19.17 -9.67
N GLU A 453 38.86 -18.17 -10.04
CA GLU A 453 38.41 -17.96 -11.42
C GLU A 453 39.43 -17.16 -12.25
N LEU A 454 40.40 -16.48 -11.62
CA LEU A 454 41.43 -15.68 -12.30
C LEU A 454 42.30 -16.46 -13.31
N PRO A 455 42.79 -17.67 -13.01
CA PRO A 455 43.67 -18.42 -13.92
C PRO A 455 42.97 -18.91 -15.19
N ASP A 456 41.66 -19.15 -15.14
CA ASP A 456 40.87 -19.69 -16.25
C ASP A 456 40.17 -18.59 -17.09
N ALA A 457 40.31 -17.32 -16.69
CA ALA A 457 39.74 -16.18 -17.38
C ALA A 457 40.57 -15.80 -18.64
N ARG A 458 39.90 -15.30 -19.68
CA ARG A 458 40.60 -14.68 -20.83
C ARG A 458 41.27 -13.37 -20.41
N ARG A 459 42.29 -12.91 -21.11
CA ARG A 459 43.07 -11.69 -20.78
C ARG A 459 42.19 -10.43 -20.52
N ALA A 460 41.12 -10.21 -21.29
CA ALA A 460 40.16 -9.11 -21.06
C ALA A 460 39.23 -9.35 -19.85
N GLY A 461 38.88 -10.61 -19.57
CA GLY A 461 38.17 -11.04 -18.36
C GLY A 461 39.03 -10.93 -17.10
N GLU A 462 40.32 -11.30 -17.16
CA GLU A 462 41.26 -11.23 -16.04
C GLU A 462 41.33 -9.83 -15.44
N GLN A 463 41.42 -8.79 -16.26
CA GLN A 463 41.50 -7.40 -15.77
C GLN A 463 40.21 -6.99 -15.05
N ARG A 464 39.05 -7.43 -15.56
CA ARG A 464 37.74 -7.19 -14.93
C ARG A 464 37.63 -7.94 -13.59
N VAL A 465 38.00 -9.22 -13.56
CA VAL A 465 37.97 -10.05 -12.34
C VAL A 465 38.95 -9.52 -11.28
N ARG A 466 40.19 -9.14 -11.65
CA ARG A 466 41.13 -8.46 -10.74
C ARG A 466 40.53 -7.16 -10.18
N GLY A 467 39.90 -6.36 -11.03
CA GLY A 467 39.21 -5.14 -10.61
C GLY A 467 38.04 -5.38 -9.65
N TYR A 468 37.32 -6.49 -9.76
CA TYR A 468 36.30 -6.88 -8.77
C TYR A 468 36.93 -7.36 -7.46
N ARG A 469 37.97 -8.21 -7.55
CA ARG A 469 38.72 -8.70 -6.39
C ARG A 469 39.31 -7.55 -5.57
N ASP A 470 39.99 -6.61 -6.21
CA ASP A 470 40.64 -5.47 -5.52
C ASP A 470 39.61 -4.53 -4.90
N ARG A 471 38.46 -4.30 -5.57
CA ARG A 471 37.34 -3.52 -5.00
C ARG A 471 36.68 -4.23 -3.82
N LEU A 472 36.52 -5.55 -3.89
CA LEU A 472 36.01 -6.36 -2.78
C LEU A 472 36.99 -6.35 -1.60
N ASP A 473 38.27 -6.60 -1.83
CA ASP A 473 39.33 -6.54 -0.82
C ASP A 473 39.34 -5.16 -0.13
N HIS A 474 39.26 -4.08 -0.91
CA HIS A 474 39.23 -2.72 -0.37
C HIS A 474 37.95 -2.42 0.44
N ALA A 475 36.78 -2.81 -0.10
CA ALA A 475 35.49 -2.60 0.54
C ALA A 475 35.32 -3.44 1.82
N LEU A 476 35.98 -4.59 1.93
CA LEU A 476 35.84 -5.54 3.04
C LEU A 476 36.93 -5.40 4.12
N VAL A 477 38.10 -4.83 3.81
CA VAL A 477 39.28 -4.88 4.71
C VAL A 477 39.88 -3.51 5.09
N GLY A 478 39.63 -2.42 4.35
CA GLY A 478 40.28 -1.11 4.58
C GLY A 478 39.78 -0.28 5.79
N GLU A 479 40.63 0.62 6.30
CA GLU A 479 40.25 1.67 7.27
C GLU A 479 39.33 2.70 6.57
N GLY A 480 38.09 2.82 7.04
CA GLY A 480 37.08 3.73 6.49
C GLY A 480 36.11 3.14 5.45
N GLY A 481 36.19 1.84 5.15
CA GLY A 481 35.26 1.17 4.23
C GLY A 481 33.88 0.93 4.85
N ASP A 482 32.81 1.29 4.13
CA ASP A 482 31.43 0.93 4.48
C ASP A 482 31.15 -0.52 4.03
N ARG A 483 31.75 -1.48 4.75
CA ARG A 483 31.70 -2.94 4.48
C ARG A 483 30.28 -3.46 4.29
N MET A 484 29.34 -2.80 4.98
CA MET A 484 27.91 -3.07 4.91
C MET A 484 27.30 -2.73 3.57
N ARG A 485 27.74 -1.64 2.95
CA ARG A 485 27.27 -1.18 1.65
C ARG A 485 27.57 -2.16 0.53
N GLY A 486 28.74 -2.82 0.55
CA GLY A 486 29.14 -3.80 -0.47
C GLY A 486 28.30 -5.08 -0.46
N ILE A 487 28.10 -5.67 0.72
CA ILE A 487 27.25 -6.87 0.90
C ILE A 487 25.79 -6.53 0.58
N ASN A 488 25.32 -5.36 1.02
CA ASN A 488 23.98 -4.89 0.69
C ASN A 488 23.80 -4.76 -0.83
N VAL A 489 24.74 -4.17 -1.57
CA VAL A 489 24.63 -4.06 -3.04
C VAL A 489 24.60 -5.42 -3.73
N LEU A 490 25.41 -6.39 -3.31
CA LEU A 490 25.38 -7.75 -3.87
C LEU A 490 24.06 -8.47 -3.55
N ALA A 491 23.60 -8.39 -2.31
CA ALA A 491 22.31 -8.91 -1.89
C ALA A 491 21.16 -8.26 -2.68
N GLN A 492 21.24 -6.96 -2.97
CA GLN A 492 20.27 -6.22 -3.77
C GLN A 492 20.23 -6.72 -5.22
N ILE A 493 21.40 -6.94 -5.81
CA ILE A 493 21.51 -7.43 -7.19
C ILE A 493 20.87 -8.82 -7.31
N PHE A 494 21.17 -9.74 -6.39
CA PHE A 494 20.64 -11.09 -6.47
C PHE A 494 19.19 -11.19 -6.02
N LEU A 495 18.77 -10.52 -4.94
CA LEU A 495 17.45 -10.76 -4.32
C LEU A 495 16.33 -9.83 -4.81
N SER A 496 16.64 -8.87 -5.68
CA SER A 496 15.64 -8.02 -6.33
C SER A 496 14.79 -8.77 -7.36
N GLU A 497 15.20 -9.96 -7.79
CA GLU A 497 14.41 -10.83 -8.67
C GLU A 497 13.70 -11.95 -7.90
N ARG A 498 12.43 -12.20 -8.24
CA ARG A 498 11.61 -13.23 -7.60
C ARG A 498 12.20 -14.65 -7.72
N SER A 499 12.88 -14.95 -8.82
CA SER A 499 13.55 -16.24 -9.09
C SER A 499 14.62 -16.55 -8.04
N TRP A 500 15.48 -15.58 -7.75
CA TRP A 500 16.58 -15.73 -6.80
C TRP A 500 16.13 -15.72 -5.34
N ARG A 501 15.09 -14.94 -5.03
CA ARG A 501 14.46 -14.96 -3.70
C ARG A 501 13.85 -16.33 -3.39
N HIS A 502 13.11 -16.88 -4.35
CA HIS A 502 12.56 -18.23 -4.22
C HIS A 502 13.69 -19.29 -4.11
N ALA A 503 14.80 -19.12 -4.83
CA ALA A 503 15.96 -20.01 -4.71
C ALA A 503 16.62 -19.93 -3.32
N LEU A 504 16.75 -18.72 -2.74
CA LEU A 504 17.26 -18.54 -1.37
C LEU A 504 16.32 -19.16 -0.35
N ASP A 505 15.00 -18.94 -0.45
CA ASP A 505 14.00 -19.56 0.43
C ASP A 505 14.08 -21.09 0.34
N THR A 506 14.20 -21.63 -0.87
CA THR A 506 14.36 -23.08 -1.11
C THR A 506 15.65 -23.60 -0.47
N GLN A 507 16.75 -22.87 -0.59
CA GLN A 507 18.03 -23.27 -0.01
C GLN A 507 18.02 -23.21 1.52
N LEU A 508 17.42 -22.15 2.10
CA LEU A 508 17.18 -22.04 3.54
C LEU A 508 16.30 -23.18 4.05
N GLN A 509 15.26 -23.54 3.29
CA GLN A 509 14.39 -24.66 3.63
C GLN A 509 15.11 -26.01 3.53
N ALA A 510 15.98 -26.20 2.54
CA ALA A 510 16.72 -27.45 2.34
C ALA A 510 17.83 -27.65 3.37
N GLU A 511 18.55 -26.58 3.74
CA GLU A 511 19.70 -26.64 4.64
C GLU A 511 19.31 -26.47 6.12
N HIS A 512 18.28 -25.68 6.42
CA HIS A 512 17.85 -25.35 7.79
C HIS A 512 16.33 -25.34 7.98
N GLY A 513 15.60 -26.22 7.29
CA GLY A 513 14.15 -26.43 7.45
C GLY A 513 13.73 -26.96 8.83
N THR A 514 14.70 -27.23 9.71
CA THR A 514 14.48 -27.54 11.12
C THR A 514 15.50 -26.84 12.00
N VAL A 515 15.05 -26.16 13.06
CA VAL A 515 15.94 -25.52 14.05
C VAL A 515 15.60 -26.06 15.44
N LEU A 516 16.60 -26.54 16.18
CA LEU A 516 16.44 -27.25 17.47
C LEU A 516 15.48 -28.45 17.43
N GLY A 517 15.46 -29.18 16.31
CA GLY A 517 14.55 -30.31 16.11
C GLY A 517 13.09 -29.89 15.86
N ARG A 518 12.82 -28.59 15.72
CA ARG A 518 11.49 -28.05 15.43
C ARG A 518 11.35 -27.72 13.96
N ARG A 519 10.20 -28.07 13.39
CA ARG A 519 9.89 -27.84 11.98
C ARG A 519 9.33 -26.43 11.80
N GLY A 520 9.79 -25.78 10.75
CA GLY A 520 9.32 -24.46 10.35
C GLY A 520 9.65 -24.19 8.89
N PHE A 521 9.30 -22.99 8.44
CA PHE A 521 9.57 -22.56 7.08
C PHE A 521 10.13 -21.15 7.03
N TRP A 522 11.08 -20.97 6.11
CA TRP A 522 11.74 -19.70 5.86
C TRP A 522 10.97 -18.89 4.81
N ALA A 523 10.80 -17.59 5.07
CA ALA A 523 10.32 -16.63 4.11
C ALA A 523 11.21 -15.39 4.14
N THR A 524 11.91 -15.11 3.05
CA THR A 524 12.74 -13.90 2.93
C THR A 524 11.97 -12.76 2.27
N GLY A 525 12.35 -11.52 2.56
CA GLY A 525 11.80 -10.35 1.89
C GLY A 525 12.67 -9.13 1.81
N TYR A 526 12.34 -8.24 0.87
CA TYR A 526 13.16 -7.10 0.55
C TYR A 526 12.36 -5.80 0.64
N THR A 527 12.86 -4.80 1.37
CA THR A 527 12.26 -3.46 1.46
C THR A 527 13.32 -2.39 1.18
N GLY A 528 13.15 -1.57 0.14
CA GLY A 528 13.87 -0.30 0.01
C GLY A 528 12.98 0.87 0.43
N PHE A 529 13.55 1.89 1.07
CA PHE A 529 12.90 3.13 1.50
C PHE A 529 13.49 4.35 0.77
N ARG A 530 13.20 4.55 -0.51
CA ARG A 530 13.83 5.67 -1.23
C ARG A 530 13.23 7.00 -0.77
N ALA A 531 14.03 7.92 -0.23
CA ALA A 531 13.53 9.27 0.02
C ALA A 531 13.39 10.00 -1.32
N ILE A 532 12.17 10.22 -1.77
CA ILE A 532 11.87 11.01 -2.97
C ILE A 532 11.28 12.34 -2.52
N ARG A 533 11.88 13.41 -3.02
CA ARG A 533 11.33 14.74 -2.86
C ARG A 533 10.33 14.97 -3.99
N THR A 534 9.06 14.69 -3.74
CA THR A 534 7.97 15.13 -4.62
C THR A 534 7.49 16.49 -4.12
N GLN A 535 7.56 17.51 -4.98
CA GLN A 535 6.84 18.78 -4.78
C GLN A 535 7.14 19.53 -3.47
N GLY A 536 8.32 19.36 -2.89
CA GLY A 536 8.72 20.01 -1.64
C GLY A 536 8.32 19.26 -0.36
N GLN A 537 7.61 18.14 -0.47
CA GLN A 537 7.43 17.17 0.61
C GLN A 537 8.51 16.08 0.52
N LEU A 538 8.84 15.51 1.67
CA LEU A 538 9.83 14.45 1.76
C LEU A 538 9.08 13.13 1.90
N ALA A 539 8.87 12.45 0.78
CA ALA A 539 8.21 11.15 0.74
C ALA A 539 9.27 10.05 0.86
N SER A 540 9.04 9.02 1.66
CA SER A 540 9.83 7.78 1.62
C SER A 540 9.05 6.74 0.85
N LEU A 541 9.48 6.43 -0.37
CA LEU A 541 8.89 5.43 -1.24
C LEU A 541 9.38 4.03 -0.85
N TRP A 542 8.43 3.17 -0.51
CA TRP A 542 8.68 1.74 -0.37
C TRP A 542 8.67 1.10 -1.75
N HIS A 543 9.75 0.42 -2.11
CA HIS A 543 9.80 -0.30 -3.39
C HIS A 543 10.16 -1.77 -3.19
N MET A 544 9.22 -2.66 -3.54
CA MET A 544 9.35 -4.11 -3.37
C MET A 544 9.73 -4.84 -4.68
N THR A 545 9.72 -4.19 -5.86
CA THR A 545 9.76 -4.93 -7.15
C THR A 545 10.32 -4.21 -8.40
N GLN A 546 10.63 -2.91 -8.42
CA GLN A 546 11.12 -2.27 -9.66
C GLN A 546 12.64 -2.32 -9.79
N ARG A 547 13.09 -2.62 -11.01
CA ARG A 547 14.51 -2.73 -11.37
C ARG A 547 15.23 -1.41 -11.63
N GLU A 548 14.55 -0.27 -11.80
CA GLU A 548 15.20 1.06 -11.82
C GLU A 548 14.14 2.17 -11.91
N PRO A 549 14.21 3.24 -11.09
CA PRO A 549 13.42 4.44 -11.34
C PRO A 549 14.26 5.42 -12.16
N ALA A 550 13.85 5.64 -13.41
CA ALA A 550 14.33 6.73 -14.24
C ALA A 550 14.13 8.08 -13.52
N ALA A 551 15.25 8.79 -13.34
CA ALA A 551 15.37 10.24 -13.15
C ALA A 551 14.33 10.96 -12.26
N MET A 552 14.42 10.78 -10.94
CA MET A 552 13.93 11.78 -9.97
C MET A 552 14.94 11.88 -8.81
N ARG A 553 15.90 12.80 -8.92
CA ARG A 553 16.80 13.16 -7.82
C ARG A 553 16.89 14.69 -7.77
N GLU A 554 16.19 15.31 -6.83
CA GLU A 554 16.52 16.65 -6.37
C GLU A 554 17.12 16.57 -4.96
N THR A 555 18.35 17.06 -4.80
CA THR A 555 19.16 16.87 -3.60
C THR A 555 18.87 17.94 -2.53
N SER A 556 18.29 17.52 -1.40
CA SER A 556 18.27 18.26 -0.12
C SER A 556 19.24 17.61 0.87
N PRO A 557 19.91 18.34 1.77
CA PRO A 557 20.74 17.75 2.82
C PRO A 557 20.02 16.72 3.70
N LEU A 558 18.70 16.88 3.91
CA LEU A 558 17.88 15.92 4.64
C LEU A 558 17.54 14.68 3.79
N VAL A 559 17.34 14.84 2.48
CA VAL A 559 17.18 13.72 1.54
C VAL A 559 18.50 12.96 1.41
N ALA A 560 19.63 13.66 1.32
CA ALA A 560 20.96 13.05 1.31
C ALA A 560 21.29 12.35 2.64
N ALA A 561 20.86 12.90 3.78
CA ALA A 561 21.00 12.24 5.08
C ALA A 561 20.08 11.03 5.24
N LEU A 562 18.86 11.08 4.69
CA LEU A 562 17.92 9.96 4.72
C LEU A 562 18.28 8.87 3.71
N ASP A 563 18.74 9.24 2.51
CA ASP A 563 19.31 8.33 1.53
C ASP A 563 20.61 7.72 2.07
N ALA A 564 21.49 8.48 2.74
CA ALA A 564 22.66 7.93 3.40
C ALA A 564 22.29 7.00 4.57
N ALA A 565 21.26 7.34 5.35
CA ALA A 565 20.73 6.48 6.40
C ALA A 565 20.02 5.24 5.83
N GLU A 566 19.44 5.33 4.63
CA GLU A 566 18.82 4.23 3.90
C GLU A 566 19.86 3.32 3.23
N GLU A 567 20.91 3.89 2.62
CA GLU A 567 22.06 3.16 2.10
C GLU A 567 22.78 2.40 3.22
N ALA A 568 22.72 2.92 4.45
CA ALA A 568 23.21 2.25 5.65
C ALA A 568 22.21 1.23 6.25
N ARG A 569 20.95 1.16 5.78
CA ARG A 569 19.93 0.24 6.31
C ARG A 569 19.91 -1.10 5.54
N PRO A 570 19.78 -2.23 6.25
CA PRO A 570 19.53 -3.52 5.63
C PRO A 570 18.19 -3.49 4.90
N ARG A 571 18.19 -3.97 3.66
CA ARG A 571 16.97 -4.07 2.85
C ARG A 571 16.44 -5.50 2.75
N LEU A 572 17.08 -6.49 3.38
CA LEU A 572 16.69 -7.89 3.38
C LEU A 572 16.20 -8.32 4.78
N TYR A 573 15.06 -8.99 4.83
CA TYR A 573 14.41 -9.54 6.01
C TYR A 573 14.24 -11.04 5.82
N ALA A 574 14.30 -11.79 6.90
CA ALA A 574 14.00 -13.22 6.89
C ALA A 574 13.10 -13.55 8.08
N TYR A 575 12.06 -14.31 7.82
CA TYR A 575 11.11 -14.79 8.80
C TYR A 575 11.20 -16.31 8.85
N PHE A 576 11.36 -16.86 10.05
CA PHE A 576 11.19 -18.29 10.27
C PHE A 576 9.92 -18.51 11.07
N LEU A 577 9.02 -19.27 10.50
CA LEU A 577 7.68 -19.48 11.01
C LEU A 577 7.59 -20.91 11.54
N LEU A 578 7.22 -21.05 12.82
CA LEU A 578 7.15 -22.33 13.52
C LEU A 578 5.83 -23.06 13.21
N VAL A 579 5.91 -24.38 13.07
CA VAL A 579 4.73 -25.26 13.00
C VAL A 579 4.12 -25.42 14.41
N GLU A 580 2.80 -25.59 14.51
CA GLU A 580 2.02 -25.56 15.74
C GLU A 580 2.47 -26.54 16.85
N GLY A 581 2.45 -26.10 18.12
CA GLY A 581 2.69 -26.94 19.32
C GLY A 581 4.00 -26.69 20.08
N ASP A 582 4.80 -25.73 19.63
CA ASP A 582 6.20 -25.57 20.02
C ASP A 582 6.47 -24.16 20.61
N ASP A 583 6.54 -24.01 21.95
CA ASP A 583 6.91 -22.73 22.62
C ASP A 583 8.39 -22.37 22.37
N PRO A 584 8.73 -21.21 21.78
CA PRO A 584 10.11 -20.92 21.37
C PRO A 584 11.05 -20.76 22.58
N PRO A 585 12.19 -21.48 22.64
CA PRO A 585 13.19 -21.29 23.69
C PRO A 585 13.91 -19.94 23.52
N ALA A 586 14.44 -19.40 24.62
CA ALA A 586 15.13 -18.10 24.66
C ALA A 586 16.35 -17.98 23.73
N LEU A 587 16.93 -19.11 23.29
CA LEU A 587 18.09 -19.18 22.38
C LEU A 587 17.70 -19.41 20.90
N MET A 588 16.41 -19.58 20.60
CA MET A 588 15.94 -19.87 19.24
C MET A 588 16.33 -18.75 18.26
N GLU A 589 16.26 -17.49 18.69
CA GLU A 589 16.57 -16.32 17.87
C GLU A 589 18.05 -16.32 17.41
N GLU A 590 18.99 -16.61 18.30
CA GLU A 590 20.42 -16.63 17.99
C GLU A 590 20.77 -17.75 16.99
N GLN A 591 20.14 -18.90 17.11
CA GLN A 591 20.38 -20.03 16.21
C GLN A 591 19.72 -19.84 14.85
N LEU A 592 18.51 -19.25 14.80
CA LEU A 592 17.88 -18.84 13.56
C LEU A 592 18.75 -17.83 12.82
N ARG A 593 19.30 -16.85 13.54
CA ARG A 593 20.23 -15.86 13.01
C ARG A 593 21.47 -16.53 12.41
N ARG A 594 22.07 -17.48 13.12
CA ARG A 594 23.24 -18.24 12.63
C ARG A 594 22.92 -19.07 11.38
N ALA A 595 21.82 -19.81 11.40
CA ALA A 595 21.36 -20.63 10.28
C ALA A 595 21.13 -19.80 9.01
N PHE A 596 20.43 -18.67 9.14
CA PHE A 596 20.23 -17.73 8.05
C PHE A 596 21.57 -17.22 7.50
N ASN A 597 22.48 -16.75 8.36
CA ASN A 597 23.77 -16.19 7.94
C ASN A 597 24.62 -17.18 7.14
N GLU A 598 24.72 -18.43 7.62
CA GLU A 598 25.53 -19.47 6.97
C GLU A 598 24.99 -19.83 5.57
N THR A 599 23.67 -19.97 5.43
CA THR A 599 23.08 -20.31 4.14
C THR A 599 23.05 -19.12 3.19
N PHE A 600 22.81 -17.92 3.71
CA PHE A 600 22.87 -16.70 2.92
C PHE A 600 24.27 -16.48 2.33
N ALA A 601 25.32 -16.73 3.13
CA ALA A 601 26.71 -16.72 2.68
C ALA A 601 26.96 -17.68 1.50
N ARG A 602 26.50 -18.94 1.64
CA ARG A 602 26.64 -19.97 0.59
C ARG A 602 25.89 -19.60 -0.68
N PHE A 603 24.65 -19.11 -0.54
CA PHE A 603 23.85 -18.64 -1.66
C PHE A 603 24.58 -17.55 -2.45
N LEU A 604 25.06 -16.50 -1.76
CA LEU A 604 25.82 -15.42 -2.41
C LEU A 604 27.07 -15.92 -3.11
N ALA A 605 27.80 -16.86 -2.52
CA ALA A 605 29.00 -17.44 -3.12
C ALA A 605 28.71 -18.16 -4.44
N VAL A 606 27.63 -18.95 -4.49
CA VAL A 606 27.20 -19.64 -5.72
C VAL A 606 26.84 -18.63 -6.80
N GLN A 607 26.07 -17.60 -6.46
CA GLN A 607 25.66 -16.58 -7.44
C GLN A 607 26.85 -15.73 -7.91
N TRP A 608 27.75 -15.40 -7.01
CA TRP A 608 28.95 -14.64 -7.33
C TRP A 608 29.88 -15.42 -8.26
N ARG A 609 30.10 -16.71 -8.00
CA ARG A 609 30.90 -17.57 -8.87
C ARG A 609 30.30 -17.66 -10.27
N ALA A 610 28.98 -17.83 -10.39
CA ALA A 610 28.29 -17.84 -11.68
C ALA A 610 28.45 -16.52 -12.44
N PHE A 611 28.33 -15.39 -11.74
CA PHE A 611 28.51 -14.05 -12.29
C PHE A 611 29.95 -13.81 -12.79
N ILE A 612 30.95 -14.14 -11.97
CA ILE A 612 32.37 -14.00 -12.33
C ILE A 612 32.73 -14.87 -13.53
N LYS A 613 32.25 -16.12 -13.59
CA LYS A 613 32.41 -17.00 -14.77
C LYS A 613 31.83 -16.38 -16.03
N GLY A 614 30.64 -15.78 -15.94
CA GLY A 614 30.03 -15.07 -17.06
C GLY A 614 30.92 -13.95 -17.61
N ILE A 615 31.49 -13.12 -16.73
CA ILE A 615 32.36 -12.00 -17.11
C ILE A 615 33.73 -12.48 -17.61
N ALA A 616 34.26 -13.55 -17.03
CA ALA A 616 35.54 -14.13 -17.45
C ALA A 616 35.51 -14.67 -18.89
N ILE A 617 34.32 -15.02 -19.39
CA ILE A 617 34.08 -15.68 -20.68
C ILE A 617 33.50 -14.73 -21.75
N ALA A 618 32.89 -13.60 -21.37
CA ALA A 618 32.26 -12.65 -22.30
C ALA A 618 33.28 -11.81 -23.12
N ASP A 619 33.08 -11.73 -24.45
CA ASP A 619 33.86 -10.88 -25.37
C ASP A 619 33.42 -9.38 -25.30
N ASP A 620 34.30 -8.47 -25.71
CA ASP A 620 34.22 -6.99 -25.57
C ASP A 620 33.18 -6.28 -26.48
N ASP A 621 31.96 -6.82 -26.63
CA ASP A 621 30.86 -6.11 -27.30
C ASP A 621 29.95 -5.34 -26.32
#